data_AF-W1F2J3-F1
#
_entry.id   AF-W1F2J3-F1
#
_cell.length_a   1.000
_cell.length_b   1.000
_cell.length_c   1.000
_cell.angle_alpha   90.00
_cell.angle_beta   90.00
_cell.angle_gamma   90.00
#
_symmetry.space_group_name_H-M   'P 1'
#
loop_
_entity.id
_entity.type
_entity.pdbx_description
1 polymer ?
#
loop_
_entity_poly.entity_id
_entity_poly.type
_entity_poly.pdbx_seq_one_letter_code
_entity_poly.pdbx_strand_id
1 'polypeptide(L)' 'MYAFFLRSRLSIPLITGLDFGHEQRTVTLPLGAHAILNNTREGTQLTISGHPVLKM' A
#
# COMPACT_ATOMS: atom_id res chain seq x y z
N MET A 1 8.86 13.30 9.63
CA MET A 1 9.43 14.52 8.98
C MET A 1 9.31 14.46 7.45
N TYR A 2 9.83 13.43 6.77
CA TYR A 2 9.82 13.35 5.30
C TYR A 2 8.42 13.30 4.65
N ALA A 3 7.47 12.56 5.24
CA ALA A 3 6.13 12.43 4.66
C ALA A 3 5.35 13.77 4.62
N PHE A 4 5.61 14.69 5.56
CA PHE A 4 4.98 16.02 5.55
C PHE A 4 5.50 16.88 4.40
N PHE A 5 6.83 16.90 4.21
CA PHE A 5 7.47 17.61 3.11
C PHE A 5 7.04 17.09 1.73
N LEU A 6 6.86 15.77 1.58
CA LEU A 6 6.37 15.18 0.32
C LEU A 6 4.90 15.52 0.08
N ARG A 7 4.06 15.49 1.12
CA ARG A 7 2.63 15.85 1.01
C ARG A 7 2.40 17.27 0.54
N SER A 8 3.29 18.22 0.82
CA SER A 8 3.14 19.61 0.33
C SER A 8 3.46 19.77 -1.17
N ARG A 9 4.06 18.76 -1.80
CA ARG A 9 4.51 18.80 -3.20
C ARG A 9 3.72 17.88 -4.14
N LEU A 10 2.93 16.96 -3.59
CA LEU A 10 2.16 15.98 -4.34
C LEU A 10 0.69 16.40 -4.41
N SER A 11 0.09 16.31 -5.59
CA SER A 11 -1.35 16.46 -5.79
C SER A 11 -2.14 15.17 -5.53
N ILE A 12 -1.45 14.08 -5.23
CA ILE A 12 -2.00 12.75 -4.98
C ILE A 12 -1.90 12.36 -3.50
N PRO A 13 -2.81 11.49 -3.00
CA PRO A 13 -2.77 11.06 -1.60
C PRO A 13 -1.50 10.26 -1.28
N LEU A 14 -0.85 10.60 -0.16
CA LEU A 14 0.30 9.87 0.37
C LEU A 14 -0.11 9.18 1.68
N ILE A 15 -0.23 7.85 1.62
CA ILE A 15 -0.56 7.00 2.77
C ILE A 15 0.72 6.35 3.30
N THR A 16 0.85 6.27 4.62
CA THR A 16 2.04 5.78 5.33
C THR A 16 1.64 4.70 6.34
N GLY A 17 2.61 3.90 6.80
CA GLY A 17 2.38 2.91 7.87
C GLY A 17 2.04 1.51 7.37
N LEU A 18 2.27 1.22 6.09
CA LEU A 18 2.25 -0.15 5.59
C LEU A 18 3.51 -0.87 6.05
N ASP A 19 3.34 -2.02 6.72
CA ASP A 19 4.43 -2.93 7.10
C ASP A 19 4.97 -3.65 5.85
N PHE A 20 5.83 -2.97 5.09
CA PHE A 20 6.46 -3.50 3.88
C PHE A 20 7.90 -2.99 3.77
N GLY A 21 8.87 -3.89 3.62
CA GLY A 21 10.28 -3.52 3.44
C GLY A 21 11.24 -4.50 4.09
N HIS A 22 12.18 -3.98 4.87
CA HIS A 22 13.30 -4.75 5.44
C HIS A 22 13.08 -5.17 6.90
N GLU A 23 11.89 -4.93 7.44
CA GLU A 23 11.50 -5.38 8.77
C GLU A 23 11.00 -6.83 8.74
N GLN A 24 11.08 -7.52 9.87
CA GLN A 24 10.60 -8.91 9.98
C GLN A 24 9.11 -9.03 9.65
N ARG A 25 8.31 -8.03 10.05
CA ARG A 25 6.91 -7.93 9.66
C ARG A 25 6.82 -7.21 8.32
N THR A 26 6.67 -7.99 7.26
CA THR A 26 6.45 -7.47 5.91
C THR A 26 5.32 -8.23 5.22
N VAL A 27 4.44 -7.52 4.55
CA VAL A 27 3.45 -8.13 3.65
C VAL A 27 4.08 -8.49 2.30
N THR A 28 3.38 -9.28 1.50
CA THR A 28 3.74 -9.53 0.08
C THR A 28 2.90 -8.63 -0.81
N LEU A 29 3.55 -7.89 -1.72
CA LEU A 29 2.88 -7.08 -2.72
C LEU A 29 3.11 -7.68 -4.12
N PRO A 30 2.06 -8.20 -4.77
CA PRO A 30 2.13 -8.66 -6.16
C PRO A 30 2.33 -7.49 -7.12
N LEU A 31 3.57 -7.23 -7.54
CA LEU A 31 3.90 -6.14 -8.46
C LEU A 31 3.26 -6.36 -9.84
N GLY A 32 2.65 -5.32 -10.39
CA GLY A 32 1.91 -5.37 -11.66
C GLY A 32 0.44 -5.81 -11.53
N ALA A 33 -0.02 -6.17 -10.33
CA ALA A 33 -1.41 -6.52 -10.08
C ALA A 33 -2.31 -5.28 -9.95
N HIS A 34 -3.62 -5.47 -10.17
CA HIS A 34 -4.61 -4.43 -9.95
C HIS A 34 -4.88 -4.25 -8.45
N ALA A 35 -4.86 -3.01 -7.98
CA ALA A 35 -5.08 -2.69 -6.58
C ALA A 35 -6.09 -1.56 -6.38
N ILE A 36 -6.91 -1.68 -5.32
CA ILE A 36 -7.83 -0.64 -4.84
C ILE A 36 -7.38 -0.26 -3.42
N LEU A 37 -7.10 1.02 -3.22
CA LEU A 37 -6.75 1.59 -1.92
C LEU A 37 -7.95 2.33 -1.35
N ASN A 38 -8.42 1.93 -0.18
CA ASN A 38 -9.49 2.60 0.57
C ASN A 38 -8.96 3.08 1.92
N ASN A 39 -9.06 4.37 2.19
CA ASN A 39 -8.63 4.96 3.46
C ASN A 39 -9.81 5.68 4.11
N THR A 40 -10.28 5.13 5.23
CA THR A 40 -11.43 5.63 5.99
C THR A 40 -10.99 6.04 7.39
N ARG A 41 -11.92 6.57 8.20
CA ARG A 41 -11.65 6.87 9.61
C ARG A 41 -11.38 5.62 10.45
N GLU A 42 -11.86 4.46 10.03
CA GLU A 42 -11.68 3.18 10.74
C GLU A 42 -10.34 2.52 10.42
N GLY A 43 -9.74 2.86 9.28
CA GLY A 43 -8.45 2.33 8.86
C GLY A 43 -8.22 2.40 7.36
N THR A 44 -7.06 1.87 6.96
CA THR A 44 -6.64 1.76 5.56
C THR A 44 -6.65 0.31 5.12
N GLN A 45 -7.23 0.04 3.94
CA GLN A 45 -7.26 -1.25 3.29
C GLN A 45 -6.67 -1.16 1.87
N LEU A 46 -5.83 -2.12 1.51
CA LEU A 46 -5.32 -2.32 0.16
C LEU A 46 -5.79 -3.68 -0.36
N THR A 47 -6.73 -3.68 -1.30
CA THR A 47 -7.26 -4.90 -1.92
C THR A 47 -6.55 -5.13 -3.25
N ILE A 48 -5.92 -6.30 -3.42
CA ILE A 48 -5.11 -6.64 -4.58
C ILE A 48 -5.71 -7.85 -5.31
N SER A 49 -5.75 -7.78 -6.64
CA SER A 49 -6.41 -8.76 -7.51
C SER A 49 -5.67 -8.92 -8.85
N GLY A 50 -5.92 -10.02 -9.56
CA GLY A 50 -5.37 -10.23 -10.91
C GLY A 50 -3.90 -10.66 -10.97
N HIS A 51 -3.28 -11.00 -9.84
CA HIS A 51 -1.97 -11.64 -9.84
C HIS A 51 -2.11 -13.16 -10.02
N PRO A 52 -1.12 -13.84 -10.63
CA PRO A 52 -1.08 -15.30 -10.67
C PRO A 52 -1.11 -15.89 -9.26
N VAL A 53 -1.89 -16.96 -9.09
CA VAL A 53 -2.00 -17.69 -7.83
C VAL A 53 -1.69 -19.17 -8.04
N LEU A 54 -1.21 -19.84 -6.99
CA LEU A 54 -1.07 -21.29 -7.00
C LEU A 54 -2.45 -21.92 -7.19
N LYS A 55 -2.60 -22.76 -8.21
CA LYS A 55 -3.78 -23.60 -8.40
C LYS A 55 -3.56 -24.92 -7.68
N MET A 56 -4.58 -25.39 -6.97
CA MET A 56 -4.60 -26.74 -6.39
C MET A 56 -4.96 -27.76 -7.46
#